data_AF-A0AAW3TSG4-F1
#
_entry.id   AF-A0AAW3TSG4-F1
#
_cell.length_a   1.000
_cell.length_b   1.000
_cell.length_c   1.000
_cell.angle_alpha   90.00
_cell.angle_beta   90.00
_cell.angle_gamma   90.00
#
_symmetry.space_group_name_H-M   'P 1'
#
loop_
_entity.id
_entity.type
_entity.pdbx_description
1 polymer ?
#
loop_
_entity_poly.entity_id
_entity_poly.type
_entity_poly.pdbx_seq_one_letter_code
_entity_poly.pdbx_strand_id
1 'polypeptide(L)' 'MLRPPRRRTTQARQSAEAAGRRAERIAGRWLRLKGWRILDRRVRTPAGEVDIIARRGALIAFVKA' A
#
# COMPACT_ATOMS: atom_id res chain seq x y z
N MET A 1 -0.52 -4.66 -37.08
CA MET A 1 -1.33 -3.61 -36.44
C MET A 1 -0.92 -3.49 -34.97
N LEU A 2 -0.01 -2.57 -34.63
CA LEU A 2 0.33 -2.29 -33.22
C LEU A 2 -0.67 -1.29 -32.64
N ARG A 3 -1.38 -1.68 -31.57
CA ARG A 3 -2.20 -0.77 -30.76
C ARG A 3 -1.27 0.30 -30.16
N PRO A 4 -1.55 1.60 -30.32
CA PRO A 4 -0.76 2.63 -29.65
C PRO A 4 -0.95 2.50 -28.13
N PRO A 5 0.09 2.71 -27.31
CA PRO A 5 -0.07 2.75 -25.87
C PRO A 5 -1.00 3.92 -25.50
N ARG A 6 -2.10 3.63 -24.80
CA ARG A 6 -3.00 4.65 -24.24
C ARG A 6 -2.16 5.59 -23.38
N ARG A 7 -1.91 6.82 -23.85
CA ARG A 7 -1.35 7.90 -23.04
C ARG A 7 -2.33 8.17 -21.89
N ARG A 8 -2.06 7.58 -20.73
CA ARG A 8 -2.73 7.93 -19.47
C ARG A 8 -2.36 9.37 -19.15
N THR A 9 -3.34 10.26 -19.16
CA THR A 9 -3.18 11.68 -18.81
C THR A 9 -2.64 11.82 -17.39
N THR A 10 -1.83 12.85 -17.16
CA THR A 10 -1.20 13.17 -15.87
C THR A 10 -2.20 13.24 -14.70
N GLN A 11 -3.45 13.66 -14.99
CA GLN A 11 -4.57 13.69 -14.05
C GLN A 11 -4.97 12.30 -13.52
N ALA A 12 -4.94 11.26 -14.36
CA ALA A 12 -5.30 9.90 -13.95
C ALA A 12 -4.25 9.28 -13.01
N ARG A 13 -3.00 9.75 -13.08
CA ARG A 13 -1.92 9.32 -12.19
C ARG A 13 -2.07 9.95 -10.80
N GLN A 14 -2.41 11.23 -10.74
CA GLN A 14 -2.62 11.97 -9.48
C GLN A 14 -3.83 11.44 -8.68
N SER A 15 -4.92 11.06 -9.36
CA SER A 15 -6.09 10.47 -8.70
C SER A 15 -5.83 9.06 -8.17
N ALA A 16 -5.05 8.25 -8.90
CA ALA A 16 -4.61 6.92 -8.43
C ALA A 16 -3.70 7.01 -7.18
N GLU A 17 -2.79 8.00 -7.13
CA GLU A 17 -1.94 8.24 -5.97
C GLU A 17 -2.74 8.72 -4.74
N ALA A 18 -3.76 9.55 -4.94
CA ALA A 18 -4.66 9.99 -3.87
C ALA A 18 -5.53 8.84 -3.33
N ALA A 19 -5.95 7.91 -4.20
CA ALA A 19 -6.66 6.71 -3.82
C ALA A 19 -5.77 5.75 -3.01
N GLY A 20 -4.51 5.54 -3.44
CA GLY A 20 -3.54 4.70 -2.73
C GLY A 20 -3.26 5.19 -1.29
N ARG A 21 -3.15 6.51 -1.08
CA ARG A 21 -2.98 7.09 0.27
C ARG A 21 -4.20 6.92 1.19
N ARG A 22 -5.41 6.80 0.63
CA ARG A 22 -6.62 6.48 1.41
C ARG A 22 -6.66 4.99 1.73
N ALA A 23 -6.35 4.13 0.77
CA ALA A 23 -6.29 2.68 0.97
C ALA A 23 -5.31 2.30 2.09
N GLU A 24 -4.11 2.89 2.08
CA GLU A 24 -3.08 2.64 3.11
C GLU A 24 -3.55 3.04 4.52
N ARG A 25 -4.24 4.19 4.66
CA ARG A 25 -4.81 4.62 5.94
C ARG A 25 -5.93 3.70 6.41
N ILE A 26 -6.79 3.24 5.51
CA ILE A 26 -7.88 2.32 5.83
C ILE A 26 -7.31 0.96 6.23
N ALA A 27 -6.36 0.42 5.48
CA ALA A 27 -5.68 -0.83 5.78
C ALA A 27 -5.00 -0.77 7.16
N GLY A 28 -4.25 0.31 7.44
CA GLY A 28 -3.63 0.51 8.74
C GLY A 28 -4.63 0.60 9.89
N ARG A 29 -5.80 1.22 9.68
CA ARG A 29 -6.85 1.34 10.70
C ARG A 29 -7.60 0.03 10.91
N TRP A 30 -7.87 -0.70 9.82
CA TRP A 30 -8.49 -2.03 9.87
C TRP A 30 -7.60 -3.05 10.58
N LEU A 31 -6.29 -3.06 10.28
CA LEU A 31 -5.32 -3.88 10.99
C LEU A 31 -5.31 -3.59 12.49
N ARG A 32 -5.27 -2.31 12.89
CA ARG A 32 -5.37 -1.91 14.30
C ARG A 32 -6.66 -2.42 14.97
N LEU A 33 -7.81 -2.27 14.32
CA LEU A 33 -9.09 -2.76 14.83
C LEU A 33 -9.13 -4.30 14.95
N LYS A 34 -8.41 -5.01 14.09
CA LYS A 34 -8.26 -6.48 14.15
C LYS A 34 -7.22 -6.95 15.20
N GLY A 35 -6.73 -6.04 16.05
CA GLY A 35 -5.77 -6.34 17.11
C GLY A 35 -4.32 -6.45 16.64
N TRP A 36 -4.01 -5.96 15.44
CA TRP A 36 -2.64 -5.91 14.95
C TRP A 36 -1.95 -4.62 15.40
N ARG A 37 -0.72 -4.76 15.88
CA ARG A 37 0.18 -3.63 16.13
C ARG A 37 0.93 -3.32 14.84
N ILE A 38 0.73 -2.12 14.29
CA ILE A 38 1.53 -1.62 13.17
C ILE A 38 2.95 -1.41 13.70
N LEU A 39 3.93 -2.06 13.07
CA LEU A 39 5.35 -1.90 13.39
C LEU A 39 5.96 -0.79 12.56
N ASP A 40 5.69 -0.77 11.25
CA ASP A 40 6.25 0.23 10.34
C ASP A 40 5.37 0.42 9.10
N ARG A 41 5.59 1.50 8.34
CA ARG A 41 4.89 1.83 7.09
C ARG A 41 5.85 2.37 6.03
N ARG A 42 5.57 2.10 4.76
CA ARG A 42 6.37 2.51 3.58
C ARG A 42 7.84 2.11 3.70
N VAL A 43 8.06 0.86 4.07
CA VAL A 43 9.39 0.30 4.24
C VAL A 43 9.97 -0.02 2.87
N ARG A 44 11.07 0.65 2.53
CA ARG A 44 11.88 0.33 1.36
C ARG A 44 12.98 -0.63 1.74
N THR A 45 13.00 -1.79 1.11
CA THR A 45 14.06 -2.78 1.28
C THR A 45 14.77 -3.00 -0.06
N PRO A 46 16.02 -3.50 -0.05
CA PRO A 46 16.72 -3.87 -1.30
C PRO A 46 15.94 -4.90 -2.14
N ALA A 47 15.10 -5.71 -1.51
CA ALA A 47 14.27 -6.73 -2.17
C ALA A 47 12.90 -6.19 -2.66
N GLY A 48 12.52 -4.96 -2.31
CA GLY A 48 11.27 -4.34 -2.72
C GLY A 48 10.66 -3.41 -1.68
N GLU A 49 9.51 -2.82 -2.04
CA GLU A 49 8.74 -1.93 -1.16
C GLU A 49 7.62 -2.70 -0.45
N VAL A 50 7.40 -2.39 0.83
CA VAL A 50 6.28 -2.89 1.65
C VAL A 50 5.54 -1.69 2.23
N ASP A 51 4.23 -1.65 2.03
CA ASP A 51 3.42 -0.52 2.49
C ASP A 51 3.20 -0.53 4.00
N ILE A 52 2.92 -1.71 4.59
CA ILE A 52 2.67 -1.83 6.04
C ILE A 52 3.28 -3.12 6.58
N ILE A 53 3.99 -3.01 7.70
CA ILE A 53 4.42 -4.15 8.53
C ILE A 53 3.57 -4.16 9.80
N ALA A 54 2.91 -5.28 10.09
CA ALA A 54 2.05 -5.42 11.25
C ALA A 54 2.34 -6.72 12.01
N ARG A 55 2.14 -6.71 13.33
CA ARG A 55 2.36 -7.85 14.21
C ARG A 55 1.12 -8.17 15.05
N ARG A 56 0.86 -9.46 15.25
CA ARG A 56 -0.14 -9.97 16.21
C ARG A 56 0.40 -11.21 16.92
N GLY A 57 0.76 -11.07 18.19
CA GLY A 57 1.41 -12.13 18.94
C GLY A 57 2.78 -12.48 18.35
N ALA A 58 2.94 -13.72 17.89
CA ALA A 58 4.14 -14.20 17.19
C ALA A 58 4.08 -14.04 15.66
N LEU A 59 2.95 -13.60 15.10
CA LEU A 59 2.78 -13.43 13.66
C LEU A 59 3.22 -12.04 13.19
N ILE A 60 3.96 -12.00 12.09
CA ILE A 60 4.29 -10.77 11.36
C ILE A 60 3.65 -10.85 9.97
N ALA A 61 2.96 -9.79 9.57
CA ALA A 61 2.32 -9.64 8.27
C ALA A 61 2.94 -8.46 7.51
N PHE A 62 3.23 -8.70 6.23
CA PHE A 62 3.66 -7.70 5.27
C PHE A 62 2.49 -7.43 4.31
N VAL A 63 1.99 -6.21 4.29
CA VAL A 63 0.80 -5.84 3.51
C VAL A 63 1.19 -4.83 2.44
N LYS A 64 0.77 -5.09 1.20
CA LYS A 64 0.79 -4.11 0.09
C LYS A 64 -0.61 -3.52 -0.10
N ALA A 65 -0.71 -2.21 -0.30
CA ALA A 65 -1.96 -1.43 -0.31
C ALA A 65 -2.17 -0.66 -1.62
#